data_AF-A0A9E2RW69-F1
#
_entry.id   AF-A0A9E2RW69-F1
#
_cell.length_a   1.000
_cell.length_b   1.000
_cell.length_c   1.000
_cell.angle_alpha   90.00
_cell.angle_beta   90.00
_cell.angle_gamma   90.00
#
_symmetry.space_group_name_H-M   'P 1'
#
loop_
_entity.id
_entity.type
_entity.pdbx_description
1 polymer ?
#
loop_
_entity_poly.entity_id
_entity_poly.type
_entity_poly.pdbx_seq_one_letter_code
_entity_poly.pdbx_strand_id
1 'polypeptide(L)'
;MPAIPRKLCLLAMILTFAGCGGGSSQVVTPTITLVTPIATTIAAGSQLQLNAVVANSSNTTVLWYVNSIPGGNSVVGTITPQGLYTAPNMPTSNGAVVISVSPQAYPAAVTSVTIGITFSNASLNGNYVFTLRGVQSGSPWAVVGSFTANNGQISNGVEDINGPAGVSQALAFNGSYFMDASGIGIATFTSSQGTITLDLAFNTQGQAVVMRTDSGTAASGIFYPQQPTASALTSLDAPYVFSLSGNDASGTSVNAIGIFVTDGSNTLSSAEQDLNVGGSIANEPLSGSYSIGSNARGTASFTDAAGTRTYSFYIVSPGQLEFIETDSQGNLSGSAFEQQSVTASTTLAGSYVFYAAGSSGTAAFGTAGGFATSTTTAGSISAGTSDLNLAGTLASNQTLTGNFTIGTNGRGTVTLSAASGTSNYVFYAITPIS
;
A
#
# COMPACT_ATOMS: atom_id res chain seq x y z
N MET A 1 -46.18 43.00 55.45
CA MET A 1 -45.46 42.77 56.73
C MET A 1 -44.02 43.21 56.54
N PRO A 2 -43.44 43.98 57.49
CA PRO A 2 -42.45 45.01 57.20
C PRO A 2 -41.01 44.67 57.65
N ALA A 3 -40.06 44.94 56.74
CA ALA A 3 -38.88 45.82 56.85
C ALA A 3 -38.06 46.01 58.16
N ILE A 4 -36.71 46.10 57.96
CA ILE A 4 -35.65 46.91 58.68
C ILE A 4 -34.87 46.13 59.80
N PRO A 5 -33.57 46.42 60.14
CA PRO A 5 -32.31 46.34 59.37
C PRO A 5 -31.08 45.86 60.23
N ARG A 6 -29.87 46.00 59.67
CA ARG A 6 -28.49 45.86 60.23
C ARG A 6 -28.20 46.58 61.57
N LYS A 7 -27.26 46.01 62.37
CA LYS A 7 -26.11 46.65 63.10
C LYS A 7 -25.23 45.56 63.73
N LEU A 8 -23.99 45.34 63.25
CA LEU A 8 -22.71 45.86 63.78
C LEU A 8 -22.46 45.57 65.27
N CYS A 9 -21.54 44.65 65.56
CA CYS A 9 -20.81 44.61 66.83
C CYS A 9 -19.34 44.28 66.54
N LEU A 10 -18.45 45.13 67.06
CA LEU A 10 -17.01 45.14 66.86
C LEU A 10 -16.33 44.68 68.17
N LEU A 11 -15.24 43.91 68.02
CA LEU A 11 -14.04 43.88 68.89
C LEU A 11 -14.12 43.19 70.28
N ALA A 12 -13.37 42.10 70.45
CA ALA A 12 -12.10 42.09 71.21
C ALA A 12 -11.74 40.70 71.77
N MET A 13 -10.81 40.04 71.06
CA MET A 13 -9.65 39.27 71.55
C MET A 13 -9.53 39.02 73.08
N ILE A 14 -9.59 37.75 73.49
CA ILE A 14 -8.64 37.19 74.48
C ILE A 14 -8.10 35.87 73.96
N LEU A 15 -6.78 35.88 73.84
CA LEU A 15 -5.88 34.86 73.35
C LEU A 15 -5.56 33.90 74.52
N THR A 16 -5.76 32.59 74.32
CA THR A 16 -5.00 31.58 75.07
C THR A 16 -4.45 30.57 74.07
N PHE A 17 -3.14 30.69 73.81
CA PHE A 17 -2.35 29.68 73.13
C PHE A 17 -2.21 28.44 74.02
N ALA A 18 -2.75 27.33 73.54
CA ALA A 18 -2.23 26.00 73.84
C ALA A 18 -1.82 25.40 72.49
N GLY A 19 -0.52 25.27 72.30
CA GLY A 19 0.06 24.80 71.05
C GLY A 19 -0.31 23.34 70.75
N CYS A 20 -0.64 23.10 69.49
CA CYS A 20 -0.14 21.92 68.81
C CYS A 20 0.62 22.45 67.59
N GLY A 21 1.95 22.52 67.71
CA GLY A 21 2.83 22.70 66.57
C GLY A 21 2.79 21.43 65.74
N GLY A 22 1.67 21.18 65.05
CA GLY A 22 1.66 20.28 63.92
C GLY A 22 2.45 20.96 62.83
N GLY A 23 3.77 20.75 62.82
CA GLY A 23 4.56 20.94 61.63
C GLY A 23 3.93 20.03 60.58
N SER A 24 3.01 20.60 59.79
CA SER A 24 2.51 19.96 58.59
C SER A 24 3.76 19.72 57.76
N SER A 25 4.28 18.49 57.79
CA SER A 25 5.25 18.02 56.80
C SER A 25 4.61 18.37 55.48
N GLN A 26 5.12 19.42 54.83
CA GLN A 26 4.72 19.72 53.48
C GLN A 26 5.00 18.44 52.70
N VAL A 27 3.93 17.80 52.25
CA VAL A 27 4.04 16.72 51.27
C VAL A 27 4.50 17.41 50.00
N VAL A 28 5.81 17.55 49.83
CA VAL A 28 6.38 18.08 48.61
C VAL A 28 6.22 16.99 47.57
N THR A 29 5.33 17.22 46.60
CA THR A 29 5.07 16.25 45.54
C THR A 29 6.26 16.19 44.58
N PRO A 30 6.76 15.01 44.22
CA PRO A 30 7.78 14.87 43.19
C PRO A 30 7.34 15.55 41.89
N THR A 31 8.27 16.25 41.25
CA THR A 31 8.05 16.88 39.93
C THR A 31 9.02 16.30 38.91
N ILE A 32 8.70 16.45 37.63
CA ILE A 32 9.52 15.97 36.53
C ILE A 32 9.66 17.02 35.43
N THR A 33 10.87 17.18 34.90
CA THR A 33 11.17 18.07 33.78
C THR A 33 12.02 17.37 32.73
N LEU A 34 11.76 17.65 31.45
CA LEU A 34 12.61 17.26 30.32
C LEU A 34 13.66 18.35 30.10
N VAL A 35 14.94 17.97 29.98
CA VAL A 35 16.07 18.93 29.94
C VAL A 35 16.96 18.86 28.69
N THR A 36 16.68 17.95 27.75
CA THR A 36 17.45 17.81 26.49
C THR A 36 17.06 18.83 25.43
N PRO A 37 17.95 19.16 24.46
CA PRO A 37 17.52 19.81 23.22
C PRO A 37 16.46 18.93 22.56
N ILE A 38 15.24 19.47 22.44
CA ILE A 38 14.14 18.75 21.82
C ILE A 38 14.31 18.91 20.32
N ALA A 39 14.86 17.88 19.67
CA ALA A 39 14.69 17.74 18.23
C ALA A 39 13.18 17.66 17.95
N THR A 40 12.67 18.56 17.12
CA THR A 40 11.25 18.56 16.73
C THR A 40 10.95 17.48 15.69
N THR A 41 11.97 17.00 15.00
CA THR A 41 11.89 15.89 14.04
C THR A 41 13.11 14.98 14.15
N ILE A 42 12.92 13.70 13.83
CA ILE A 42 13.99 12.70 13.70
C ILE A 42 13.70 11.76 12.52
N ALA A 43 14.75 11.36 11.81
CA ALA A 43 14.64 10.39 10.73
C ALA A 43 14.26 8.99 11.25
N ALA A 44 13.48 8.26 10.46
CA ALA A 44 13.11 6.88 10.76
C ALA A 44 14.36 6.02 11.06
N GLY A 45 14.24 5.11 12.03
CA GLY A 45 15.33 4.24 12.50
C GLY A 45 16.46 4.93 13.28
N SER A 46 16.45 6.27 13.42
CA SER A 46 17.48 6.99 14.16
C SER A 46 17.19 7.04 15.67
N GLN A 47 18.19 7.40 16.47
CA GLN A 47 18.08 7.47 17.93
C GLN A 47 18.14 8.91 18.46
N LEU A 48 17.39 9.17 19.52
CA LEU A 48 17.40 10.43 20.27
C LEU A 48 17.56 10.16 21.76
N GLN A 49 18.53 10.82 22.40
CA GLN A 49 18.66 10.79 23.85
C GLN A 49 17.74 11.83 24.49
N LEU A 50 16.92 11.37 25.44
CA LEU A 50 16.07 12.22 26.29
C LEU A 50 16.56 12.12 27.74
N ASN A 51 16.57 13.24 28.45
CA ASN A 51 16.92 13.29 29.87
C ASN A 51 15.78 13.93 30.65
N ALA A 52 15.34 13.23 31.69
CA ALA A 52 14.35 13.72 32.64
C ALA A 52 15.00 13.93 34.00
N VAL A 53 14.65 15.01 34.67
CA VAL A 53 15.10 15.33 36.03
C VAL A 53 13.91 15.22 36.97
N VAL A 54 14.02 14.35 37.97
CA VAL A 54 13.06 14.25 39.07
C VAL A 54 13.52 15.16 40.20
N ALA A 55 12.66 16.09 40.61
CA ALA A 55 12.89 16.92 41.80
C ALA A 55 11.95 16.50 42.93
N ASN A 56 12.27 16.91 44.17
CA ASN A 56 11.47 16.65 45.37
C ASN A 56 11.24 15.16 45.68
N SER A 57 12.20 14.28 45.33
CA SER A 57 12.17 12.84 45.62
C SER A 57 13.59 12.30 45.76
N SER A 58 13.81 11.36 46.67
CA SER A 58 15.06 10.56 46.73
C SER A 58 15.09 9.43 45.70
N ASN A 59 13.92 8.96 45.25
CA ASN A 59 13.81 8.04 44.12
C ASN A 59 13.72 8.85 42.82
N THR A 60 14.79 8.80 42.03
CA THR A 60 14.91 9.50 40.74
C THR A 60 14.60 8.60 39.54
N THR A 61 14.13 7.37 39.78
CA THR A 61 13.73 6.44 38.72
C THR A 61 12.52 6.97 37.97
N VAL A 62 12.55 6.85 36.64
CA VAL A 62 11.47 7.31 35.76
C VAL A 62 10.88 6.15 34.95
N LEU A 63 9.62 6.32 34.55
CA LEU A 63 8.89 5.43 33.65
C LEU A 63 8.64 6.18 32.34
N TRP A 64 9.07 5.59 31.23
CA TRP A 64 8.92 6.12 29.89
C TRP A 64 7.81 5.42 29.12
N TYR A 65 7.09 6.20 28.33
CA TYR A 65 6.04 5.72 27.45
C TYR A 65 6.17 6.38 26.07
N VAL A 66 5.88 5.63 25.02
CA VAL A 66 5.77 6.14 23.65
C VAL A 66 4.34 5.92 23.18
N ASN A 67 3.62 6.99 22.83
CA ASN A 67 2.18 6.95 22.54
C ASN A 67 1.37 6.19 23.61
N SER A 68 1.67 6.46 24.89
CA SER A 68 1.07 5.80 26.07
C SER A 68 1.41 4.31 26.24
N ILE A 69 2.33 3.76 25.44
CA ILE A 69 2.81 2.38 25.56
C ILE A 69 4.08 2.38 26.41
N PRO A 70 4.13 1.70 27.57
CA PRO A 70 5.35 1.60 28.38
C PRO A 70 6.51 1.05 27.56
N GLY A 71 7.62 1.79 27.47
CA GLY A 71 8.79 1.42 26.66
C GLY A 71 8.58 1.44 25.14
N GLY A 72 7.35 1.63 24.63
CA GLY A 72 7.03 1.65 23.21
C GLY A 72 7.01 0.26 22.53
N ASN A 73 6.99 0.26 21.20
CA ASN A 73 7.02 -0.95 20.36
C ASN A 73 7.59 -0.65 18.97
N SER A 74 7.64 -1.62 18.05
CA SER A 74 8.20 -1.43 16.71
C SER A 74 7.42 -0.44 15.82
N VAL A 75 6.14 -0.18 16.11
CA VAL A 75 5.26 0.71 15.32
C VAL A 75 5.44 2.17 15.72
N VAL A 76 5.60 2.44 17.02
CA VAL A 76 5.74 3.81 17.54
C VAL A 76 7.17 4.14 17.95
N GLY A 77 8.10 3.19 17.83
CA GLY A 77 9.47 3.29 18.36
C GLY A 77 9.56 2.81 19.80
N THR A 78 10.79 2.54 20.25
CA THR A 78 11.08 2.02 21.59
C THR A 78 11.94 2.98 22.38
N ILE A 79 11.76 3.03 23.70
CA ILE A 79 12.55 3.86 24.60
C ILE A 79 13.09 3.04 25.77
N THR A 80 14.39 3.19 26.03
CA THR A 80 15.05 2.54 27.18
C THR A 80 14.72 3.26 28.49
N PRO A 81 14.91 2.62 29.66
CA PRO A 81 14.81 3.30 30.95
C PRO A 81 15.75 4.51 31.09
N GLN A 82 16.88 4.51 30.36
CA GLN A 82 17.84 5.62 30.32
C GLN A 82 17.41 6.76 29.39
N GLY A 83 16.24 6.69 28.75
CA GLY A 83 15.71 7.73 27.87
C GLY A 83 16.29 7.73 26.46
N LEU A 84 17.01 6.68 26.05
CA LEU A 84 17.41 6.51 24.66
C LEU A 84 16.19 6.01 23.86
N TYR A 85 15.61 6.90 23.07
CA TYR A 85 14.53 6.60 22.13
C TYR A 85 15.11 6.15 20.78
N THR A 86 14.55 5.09 20.20
CA THR A 86 14.81 4.63 18.83
C THR A 86 13.53 4.79 18.03
N ALA A 87 13.58 5.63 16.98
CA ALA A 87 12.44 5.87 16.10
C ALA A 87 12.04 4.59 15.35
N PRO A 88 10.74 4.41 15.04
CA PRO A 88 10.32 3.32 14.16
C PRO A 88 10.95 3.47 12.78
N ASN A 89 11.02 2.37 12.02
CA ASN A 89 11.57 2.39 10.66
C ASN A 89 10.64 3.11 9.67
N MET A 90 9.35 3.25 9.99
CA MET A 90 8.36 3.96 9.19
C MET A 90 7.77 5.13 9.97
N PRO A 91 7.53 6.29 9.33
CA PRO A 91 6.68 7.33 9.92
C PRO A 91 5.32 6.76 10.32
N THR A 92 4.81 7.18 11.47
CA THR A 92 3.45 6.83 11.89
C THR A 92 2.41 7.47 10.97
N SER A 93 1.18 6.97 10.96
CA SER A 93 0.10 7.57 10.15
C SER A 93 -0.15 9.05 10.46
N ASN A 94 0.13 9.48 11.70
CA ASN A 94 0.03 10.87 12.13
C ASN A 94 1.35 11.67 11.97
N GLY A 95 2.40 11.04 11.45
CA GLY A 95 3.72 11.64 11.23
C GLY A 95 4.48 12.02 12.50
N ALA A 96 3.97 11.70 13.68
CA ALA A 96 4.57 12.06 14.96
C ALA A 96 4.31 11.02 16.06
N VAL A 97 5.14 11.08 17.10
CA VAL A 97 5.00 10.29 18.33
C VAL A 97 5.04 11.22 19.55
N VAL A 98 4.33 10.83 20.60
CA VAL A 98 4.35 11.50 21.90
C VAL A 98 5.15 10.63 22.86
N ILE A 99 6.28 11.14 23.33
CA ILE A 99 7.06 10.50 24.38
C ILE A 99 6.72 11.18 25.69
N SER A 100 6.28 10.39 26.67
CA SER A 100 5.94 10.88 28.00
C SER A 100 6.77 10.17 29.06
N VAL A 101 7.02 10.90 30.14
CA VAL A 101 7.83 10.43 31.26
C VAL A 101 7.20 10.84 32.59
N SER A 102 7.27 9.94 33.56
CA SER A 102 6.77 10.15 34.92
C SER A 102 7.76 9.61 35.96
N PRO A 103 7.88 10.22 37.15
CA PRO A 103 8.62 9.63 38.26
C PRO A 103 7.92 8.36 38.75
N GLN A 104 8.68 7.29 39.01
CA GLN A 104 8.12 6.08 39.62
C GLN A 104 7.52 6.36 41.02
N ALA A 105 8.11 7.32 41.75
CA ALA A 105 7.64 7.73 43.07
C ALA A 105 6.30 8.48 43.05
N TYR A 106 5.90 9.07 41.91
CA TYR A 106 4.64 9.79 41.77
C TYR A 106 4.17 9.81 40.31
N PRO A 107 3.52 8.73 39.83
CA PRO A 107 3.16 8.56 38.42
C PRO A 107 2.18 9.61 37.86
N ALA A 108 1.51 10.38 38.73
CA ALA A 108 0.62 11.47 38.31
C ALA A 108 1.35 12.71 37.79
N ALA A 109 2.65 12.88 38.08
CA ALA A 109 3.46 13.91 37.45
C ALA A 109 3.95 13.41 36.08
N VAL A 110 3.43 14.02 35.01
CA VAL A 110 3.78 13.65 33.63
C VAL A 110 4.28 14.89 32.89
N THR A 111 5.36 14.72 32.15
CA THR A 111 5.78 15.67 31.10
C THR A 111 5.95 14.93 29.79
N SER A 112 5.80 15.62 28.66
CA SER A 112 5.82 14.99 27.34
C SER A 112 6.46 15.87 26.29
N VAL A 113 6.93 15.21 25.23
CA VAL A 113 7.44 15.83 24.02
C VAL A 113 6.82 15.16 22.80
N THR A 114 6.44 15.96 21.80
CA THR A 114 6.00 15.47 20.50
C THR A 114 7.16 15.56 19.51
N ILE A 115 7.44 14.46 18.83
CA ILE A 115 8.55 14.34 17.87
C ILE A 115 7.98 13.89 16.54
N GLY A 116 8.22 14.67 15.48
CA GLY A 116 7.91 14.27 14.11
C GLY A 116 8.85 13.17 13.63
N ILE A 117 8.33 12.14 12.97
CA ILE A 117 9.13 11.09 12.35
C ILE A 117 9.10 11.32 10.83
N THR A 118 10.26 11.51 10.23
CA THR A 118 10.40 11.66 8.78
C THR A 118 10.89 10.38 8.13
N PHE A 119 10.67 10.22 6.83
CA PHE A 119 11.24 9.11 6.07
C PHE A 119 12.78 9.13 6.10
N SER A 120 13.38 7.97 5.85
CA SER A 120 14.82 7.78 5.70
C SER A 120 15.11 6.48 4.96
N ASN A 121 16.40 6.15 4.75
CA ASN A 121 16.78 4.85 4.22
C ASN A 121 16.26 3.66 5.06
N ALA A 122 15.97 3.86 6.34
CA ALA A 122 15.40 2.83 7.20
C ALA A 122 13.93 2.51 6.84
N SER A 123 13.23 3.40 6.12
CA SER A 123 11.82 3.25 5.77
C SER A 123 11.58 2.22 4.67
N LEU A 124 12.36 2.22 3.59
CA LEU A 124 12.34 1.12 2.63
C LEU A 124 13.13 -0.06 3.20
N ASN A 125 12.46 -0.99 3.88
CA ASN A 125 13.13 -2.13 4.54
C ASN A 125 12.35 -3.43 4.33
N GLY A 126 13.08 -4.54 4.21
CA GLY A 126 12.51 -5.87 4.04
C GLY A 126 12.48 -6.34 2.58
N ASN A 127 11.68 -7.37 2.32
CA ASN A 127 11.54 -7.93 0.98
C ASN A 127 10.45 -7.18 0.21
N TYR A 128 10.66 -7.00 -1.09
CA TYR A 128 9.74 -6.34 -1.99
C TYR A 128 9.55 -7.17 -3.24
N VAL A 129 8.33 -7.13 -3.79
CA VAL A 129 8.04 -7.46 -5.18
C VAL A 129 7.86 -6.16 -5.92
N PHE A 130 8.38 -6.07 -7.14
CA PHE A 130 8.22 -4.89 -7.97
C PHE A 130 7.71 -5.21 -9.36
N THR A 131 7.07 -4.23 -9.95
CA THR A 131 6.71 -4.21 -11.36
C THR A 131 7.28 -2.97 -12.02
N LEU A 132 7.65 -3.07 -13.29
CA LEU A 132 7.89 -1.94 -14.18
C LEU A 132 7.26 -2.24 -15.52
N ARG A 133 6.58 -1.25 -16.11
CA ARG A 133 5.95 -1.37 -17.42
C ARG A 133 6.14 -0.09 -18.20
N GLY A 134 6.32 -0.24 -19.50
CA GLY A 134 6.35 0.89 -20.40
C GLY A 134 6.81 0.52 -21.79
N VAL A 135 7.61 1.41 -22.39
CA VAL A 135 7.97 1.35 -23.80
C VAL A 135 9.46 1.57 -23.98
N GLN A 136 10.10 0.64 -24.70
CA GLN A 136 11.48 0.73 -25.14
C GLN A 136 11.51 0.83 -26.67
N SER A 137 12.01 1.96 -27.20
CA SER A 137 12.09 2.21 -28.65
C SER A 137 10.77 1.97 -29.42
N GLY A 138 9.64 2.35 -28.82
CA GLY A 138 8.30 2.19 -29.42
C GLY A 138 7.67 0.80 -29.24
N SER A 139 8.36 -0.14 -28.61
CA SER A 139 7.86 -1.49 -28.34
C SER A 139 7.58 -1.70 -26.84
N PRO A 140 6.59 -2.52 -26.46
CA PRO A 140 6.31 -2.85 -25.06
C PRO A 140 7.53 -3.40 -24.33
N TRP A 141 7.64 -3.04 -23.06
CA TRP A 141 8.69 -3.50 -22.15
C TRP A 141 8.11 -3.64 -20.74
N ALA A 142 8.38 -4.76 -20.09
CA ALA A 142 7.91 -5.07 -18.76
C ALA A 142 8.97 -5.80 -17.94
N VAL A 143 8.94 -5.59 -16.62
CA VAL A 143 9.73 -6.30 -15.62
C VAL A 143 8.85 -6.64 -14.43
N VAL A 144 9.00 -7.86 -13.93
CA VAL A 144 8.50 -8.24 -12.60
C VAL A 144 9.63 -8.92 -11.86
N GLY A 145 9.80 -8.59 -10.59
CA GLY A 145 10.92 -9.12 -9.81
C GLY A 145 10.72 -9.00 -8.31
N SER A 146 11.73 -9.42 -7.56
CA SER A 146 11.81 -9.26 -6.11
C SER A 146 13.19 -8.80 -5.68
N PHE A 147 13.28 -8.12 -4.54
CA PHE A 147 14.56 -7.77 -3.90
C PHE A 147 14.42 -7.62 -2.39
N THR A 148 15.56 -7.62 -1.68
CA THR A 148 15.64 -7.25 -0.26
C THR A 148 16.28 -5.86 -0.11
N ALA A 149 15.55 -4.93 0.51
CA ALA A 149 16.04 -3.62 0.90
C ALA A 149 16.51 -3.59 2.36
N ASN A 150 17.68 -3.00 2.58
CA ASN A 150 18.20 -2.79 3.92
C ASN A 150 19.08 -1.54 4.00
N ASN A 151 18.56 -0.49 4.63
CA ASN A 151 19.26 0.75 4.98
C ASN A 151 20.16 1.32 3.85
N GLY A 152 19.59 1.48 2.66
CA GLY A 152 20.23 2.03 1.46
C GLY A 152 20.84 1.00 0.53
N GLN A 153 20.76 -0.30 0.85
CA GLN A 153 21.25 -1.39 0.03
C GLN A 153 20.10 -2.23 -0.56
N ILE A 154 20.27 -2.67 -1.79
CA ILE A 154 19.38 -3.63 -2.47
C ILE A 154 20.19 -4.88 -2.77
N SER A 155 19.68 -6.02 -2.33
CA SER A 155 20.35 -7.32 -2.40
C SER A 155 19.35 -8.42 -2.73
N ASN A 156 19.86 -9.61 -3.08
CA ASN A 156 19.05 -10.78 -3.44
C ASN A 156 18.01 -10.49 -4.53
N GLY A 157 18.34 -9.55 -5.42
CA GLY A 157 17.46 -9.16 -6.51
C GLY A 157 17.33 -10.29 -7.52
N VAL A 158 16.10 -10.60 -7.92
CA VAL A 158 15.80 -11.47 -9.06
C VAL A 158 14.73 -10.79 -9.90
N GLU A 159 14.94 -10.70 -11.22
CA GLU A 159 14.01 -10.08 -12.16
C GLU A 159 13.77 -10.94 -13.39
N ASP A 160 12.54 -10.88 -13.91
CA ASP A 160 12.16 -11.37 -15.23
C ASP A 160 11.81 -10.18 -16.10
N ILE A 161 12.39 -10.13 -17.29
CA ILE A 161 12.26 -9.03 -18.25
C ILE A 161 11.65 -9.58 -19.53
N ASN A 162 10.62 -8.90 -20.04
CA ASN A 162 10.11 -9.11 -21.38
C ASN A 162 10.16 -7.78 -22.13
N GLY A 163 10.94 -7.73 -23.20
CA GLY A 163 11.11 -6.52 -23.99
C GLY A 163 11.58 -6.80 -25.42
N PRO A 164 11.98 -5.77 -26.17
CA PRO A 164 12.37 -5.88 -27.57
C PRO A 164 13.57 -6.81 -27.84
N ALA A 165 14.42 -7.03 -26.84
CA ALA A 165 15.54 -7.96 -26.91
C ALA A 165 15.13 -9.43 -26.63
N GLY A 166 13.84 -9.70 -26.40
CA GLY A 166 13.29 -10.98 -25.99
C GLY A 166 13.07 -11.09 -24.48
N VAL A 167 12.85 -12.32 -24.04
CA VAL A 167 12.61 -12.65 -22.63
C VAL A 167 13.93 -13.01 -21.95
N SER A 168 14.19 -12.43 -20.78
CA SER A 168 15.25 -12.84 -19.86
C SER A 168 14.63 -13.24 -18.53
N GLN A 169 14.96 -14.42 -18.02
CA GLN A 169 14.33 -14.96 -16.82
C GLN A 169 15.30 -15.11 -15.66
N ALA A 170 14.79 -14.90 -14.44
CA ALA A 170 15.50 -15.07 -13.19
C ALA A 170 16.89 -14.41 -13.15
N LEU A 171 17.02 -13.20 -13.71
CA LEU A 171 18.26 -12.45 -13.71
C LEU A 171 18.56 -11.93 -12.31
N ALA A 172 19.75 -12.24 -11.80
CA ALA A 172 20.20 -11.70 -10.53
C ALA A 172 20.57 -10.21 -10.67
N PHE A 173 20.20 -9.41 -9.68
CA PHE A 173 20.59 -8.01 -9.59
C PHE A 173 20.89 -7.57 -8.16
N ASN A 174 21.70 -6.54 -8.02
CA ASN A 174 21.93 -5.82 -6.76
C ASN A 174 21.77 -4.32 -6.99
N GLY A 175 21.81 -3.54 -5.92
CA GLY A 175 21.61 -2.11 -6.06
C GLY A 175 21.78 -1.31 -4.79
N SER A 176 21.40 -0.06 -4.87
CA SER A 176 21.34 0.85 -3.72
C SER A 176 20.13 1.77 -3.85
N TYR A 177 19.75 2.40 -2.75
CA TYR A 177 18.77 3.46 -2.76
C TYR A 177 19.09 4.55 -1.74
N PHE A 178 18.52 5.72 -1.99
CA PHE A 178 18.48 6.84 -1.08
C PHE A 178 17.03 7.31 -0.92
N MET A 179 16.61 7.62 0.30
CA MET A 179 15.30 8.18 0.60
C MET A 179 15.45 9.42 1.48
N ASP A 180 14.87 10.52 1.03
CA ASP A 180 14.85 11.78 1.76
C ASP A 180 13.73 11.81 2.82
N ALA A 181 13.69 12.91 3.60
CA ALA A 181 12.73 13.09 4.68
C ALA A 181 11.26 13.17 4.22
N SER A 182 11.02 13.45 2.94
CA SER A 182 9.68 13.56 2.33
C SER A 182 9.18 12.23 1.75
N GLY A 183 10.01 11.19 1.74
CA GLY A 183 9.69 9.90 1.14
C GLY A 183 9.97 9.83 -0.36
N ILE A 184 10.63 10.85 -0.91
CA ILE A 184 11.13 10.84 -2.29
C ILE A 184 12.55 10.28 -2.28
N GLY A 185 12.90 9.52 -3.30
CA GLY A 185 14.21 8.88 -3.37
C GLY A 185 14.63 8.47 -4.76
N ILE A 186 15.80 7.84 -4.82
CA ILE A 186 16.37 7.28 -6.04
C ILE A 186 16.88 5.87 -5.70
N ALA A 187 16.54 4.89 -6.53
CA ALA A 187 17.09 3.54 -6.47
C ALA A 187 17.87 3.22 -7.75
N THR A 188 18.89 2.37 -7.64
CA THR A 188 19.65 1.85 -8.78
C THR A 188 19.62 0.33 -8.73
N PHE A 189 19.26 -0.31 -9.85
CA PHE A 189 19.35 -1.77 -10.00
C PHE A 189 20.42 -2.08 -11.03
N THR A 190 21.30 -3.03 -10.75
CA THR A 190 22.37 -3.47 -11.64
C THR A 190 22.30 -4.98 -11.83
N SER A 191 22.01 -5.39 -13.06
CA SER A 191 21.99 -6.78 -13.51
C SER A 191 22.95 -6.98 -14.69
N SER A 192 23.00 -8.19 -15.24
CA SER A 192 23.78 -8.46 -16.47
C SER A 192 23.25 -7.69 -17.70
N GLN A 193 22.03 -7.15 -17.63
CA GLN A 193 21.43 -6.32 -18.68
C GLN A 193 21.84 -4.85 -18.58
N GLY A 194 22.53 -4.46 -17.51
CA GLY A 194 22.99 -3.09 -17.26
C GLY A 194 22.46 -2.52 -15.94
N THR A 195 22.70 -1.23 -15.74
CA THR A 195 22.20 -0.49 -14.59
C THR A 195 21.03 0.39 -15.00
N ILE A 196 19.94 0.33 -14.24
CA ILE A 196 18.80 1.24 -14.36
C ILE A 196 18.69 2.13 -13.13
N THR A 197 18.16 3.34 -13.33
CA THR A 197 17.85 4.30 -12.26
C THR A 197 16.34 4.53 -12.17
N LEU A 198 15.83 4.51 -10.95
CA LEU A 198 14.42 4.68 -10.63
C LEU A 198 14.26 5.83 -9.63
N ASP A 199 13.41 6.80 -9.94
CA ASP A 199 12.89 7.74 -8.95
C ASP A 199 11.72 7.06 -8.22
N LEU A 200 11.61 7.28 -6.91
CA LEU A 200 10.61 6.64 -6.08
C LEU A 200 9.88 7.63 -5.17
N ALA A 201 8.58 7.40 -4.98
CA ALA A 201 7.73 8.10 -4.03
C ALA A 201 7.09 7.07 -3.08
N PHE A 202 7.50 7.10 -1.81
CA PHE A 202 7.17 6.11 -0.79
C PHE A 202 6.03 6.58 0.12
N ASN A 203 5.11 5.67 0.46
CA ASN A 203 3.99 5.95 1.36
C ASN A 203 4.17 5.27 2.73
N THR A 204 3.30 5.60 3.69
CA THR A 204 3.33 5.04 5.04
C THR A 204 2.86 3.58 5.11
N GLN A 205 2.25 3.06 4.05
CA GLN A 205 1.93 1.64 3.88
C GLN A 205 3.15 0.80 3.44
N GLY A 206 4.29 1.44 3.20
CA GLY A 206 5.50 0.76 2.76
C GLY A 206 5.50 0.43 1.27
N GLN A 207 4.66 1.06 0.46
CA GLN A 207 4.68 0.93 -1.00
C GLN A 207 5.42 2.12 -1.62
N ALA A 208 6.04 1.90 -2.78
CA ALA A 208 6.61 2.96 -3.60
C ALA A 208 5.93 2.98 -4.97
N VAL A 209 5.54 4.16 -5.46
CA VAL A 209 5.40 4.35 -6.91
C VAL A 209 6.78 4.69 -7.46
N VAL A 210 7.16 4.05 -8.56
CA VAL A 210 8.48 4.23 -9.16
C VAL A 210 8.38 4.60 -10.63
N MET A 211 9.35 5.40 -11.09
CA MET A 211 9.51 5.75 -12.49
C MET A 211 10.97 5.61 -12.90
N ARG A 212 11.19 5.03 -14.07
CA ARG A 212 12.52 4.90 -14.65
C ARG A 212 12.97 6.23 -15.23
N THR A 213 14.17 6.68 -14.86
CA THR A 213 14.70 8.01 -15.18
C THR A 213 16.03 8.00 -15.94
N ASP A 214 16.52 6.82 -16.32
CA ASP A 214 17.64 6.68 -17.26
C ASP A 214 17.20 6.85 -18.73
N SER A 215 18.15 6.84 -19.66
CA SER A 215 17.86 6.94 -21.09
C SER A 215 17.52 5.58 -21.69
N GLY A 216 16.49 5.56 -22.57
CA GLY A 216 16.22 4.44 -23.47
C GLY A 216 14.97 3.61 -23.17
N THR A 217 14.32 3.76 -22.00
CA THR A 217 13.03 3.10 -21.72
C THR A 217 12.18 4.00 -20.83
N ALA A 218 11.00 4.39 -21.31
CA ALA A 218 10.02 5.08 -20.47
C ALA A 218 9.20 4.01 -19.75
N ALA A 219 9.38 3.86 -18.44
CA ALA A 219 8.65 2.87 -17.65
C ALA A 219 8.30 3.40 -16.25
N SER A 220 7.23 2.86 -15.68
CA SER A 220 6.81 3.11 -14.30
C SER A 220 6.25 1.85 -13.68
N GLY A 221 6.11 1.83 -12.36
CA GLY A 221 5.49 0.72 -11.68
C GLY A 221 5.46 0.92 -10.17
N ILE A 222 5.43 -0.19 -9.43
CA ILE A 222 5.18 -0.17 -7.99
C ILE A 222 6.16 -1.11 -7.30
N PHE A 223 6.64 -0.71 -6.12
CA PHE A 223 7.27 -1.58 -5.13
C PHE A 223 6.22 -1.96 -4.09
N TYR A 224 5.93 -3.25 -4.00
CA TYR A 224 5.05 -3.81 -2.99
C TYR A 224 5.87 -4.43 -1.86
N PRO A 225 5.59 -4.10 -0.59
CA PRO A 225 6.20 -4.82 0.52
C PRO A 225 5.73 -6.28 0.45
N GLN A 226 6.68 -7.21 0.42
CA GLN A 226 6.37 -8.62 0.31
C GLN A 226 5.92 -9.14 1.68
N GLN A 227 4.71 -9.68 1.74
CA GLN A 227 4.07 -10.19 2.96
C GLN A 227 3.54 -11.62 2.74
N PRO A 228 4.36 -12.60 2.33
CA PRO A 228 3.88 -13.94 2.12
C PRO A 228 3.78 -14.67 3.46
N THR A 229 2.72 -15.44 3.67
CA THR A 229 2.74 -16.44 4.74
C THR A 229 3.72 -17.54 4.37
N ALA A 230 4.30 -18.23 5.36
CA ALA A 230 5.21 -19.35 5.09
C ALA A 230 4.57 -20.44 4.20
N SER A 231 3.25 -20.61 4.27
CA SER A 231 2.48 -21.53 3.44
C SER A 231 2.31 -21.03 2.00
N ALA A 232 2.10 -19.73 1.77
CA ALA A 232 1.97 -19.17 0.42
C ALA A 232 3.28 -19.30 -0.38
N LEU A 233 4.43 -19.41 0.28
CA LEU A 233 5.73 -19.67 -0.35
C LEU A 233 5.90 -21.10 -0.85
N THR A 234 4.98 -22.02 -0.52
CA THR A 234 5.08 -23.43 -0.90
C THR A 234 3.83 -23.96 -1.61
N SER A 235 2.67 -23.30 -1.44
CA SER A 235 1.41 -23.67 -2.09
C SER A 235 0.46 -22.47 -2.18
N LEU A 236 -0.25 -22.36 -3.30
CA LEU A 236 -1.43 -21.49 -3.44
C LEU A 236 -2.69 -22.38 -3.40
N ASP A 237 -3.69 -21.97 -2.62
CA ASP A 237 -4.95 -22.70 -2.43
C ASP A 237 -6.10 -21.69 -2.32
N ALA A 238 -6.37 -21.01 -3.42
CA ALA A 238 -7.40 -19.99 -3.53
C ALA A 238 -7.83 -19.74 -4.98
N PRO A 239 -9.05 -19.22 -5.21
CA PRO A 239 -9.43 -18.59 -6.47
C PRO A 239 -8.71 -17.25 -6.63
N TYR A 240 -8.23 -16.96 -7.84
CA TYR A 240 -7.62 -15.68 -8.21
C TYR A 240 -8.29 -15.10 -9.43
N VAL A 241 -8.65 -13.82 -9.36
CA VAL A 241 -9.04 -13.00 -10.49
C VAL A 241 -7.80 -12.33 -11.05
N PHE A 242 -7.53 -12.50 -12.34
CA PHE A 242 -6.37 -11.91 -13.00
C PHE A 242 -6.75 -10.88 -14.04
N SER A 243 -5.85 -9.94 -14.28
CA SER A 243 -5.92 -8.99 -15.39
C SER A 243 -4.52 -8.86 -15.99
N LEU A 244 -4.37 -9.27 -17.24
CA LEU A 244 -3.15 -9.21 -18.03
C LEU A 244 -3.38 -8.29 -19.24
N SER A 245 -2.40 -7.45 -19.55
CA SER A 245 -2.45 -6.58 -20.73
C SER A 245 -1.09 -6.50 -21.41
N GLY A 246 -1.11 -6.26 -22.71
CA GLY A 246 0.10 -6.22 -23.52
C GLY A 246 -0.19 -6.28 -25.01
N ASN A 247 0.73 -6.91 -25.74
CA ASN A 247 0.61 -7.19 -27.16
C ASN A 247 1.02 -8.63 -27.46
N ASP A 248 0.47 -9.22 -28.52
CA ASP A 248 0.96 -10.48 -29.08
C ASP A 248 2.25 -10.26 -29.92
N ALA A 249 2.81 -11.35 -30.44
CA ALA A 249 4.01 -11.33 -31.29
C ALA A 249 3.85 -10.49 -32.58
N SER A 250 2.62 -10.22 -33.02
CA SER A 250 2.33 -9.37 -34.18
C SER A 250 2.20 -7.89 -33.80
N GLY A 251 2.33 -7.55 -32.52
CA GLY A 251 2.11 -6.21 -31.98
C GLY A 251 0.63 -5.87 -31.78
N THR A 252 -0.29 -6.82 -31.97
CA THR A 252 -1.72 -6.59 -31.74
C THR A 252 -1.98 -6.50 -30.25
N SER A 253 -2.72 -5.49 -29.80
CA SER A 253 -3.04 -5.34 -28.38
C SER A 253 -3.89 -6.51 -27.88
N VAL A 254 -3.52 -7.03 -26.72
CA VAL A 254 -4.20 -8.12 -26.02
C VAL A 254 -4.53 -7.66 -24.61
N ASN A 255 -5.79 -7.86 -24.19
CA ASN A 255 -6.21 -7.75 -22.80
C ASN A 255 -6.92 -9.04 -22.42
N ALA A 256 -6.52 -9.65 -21.31
CA ALA A 256 -7.13 -10.86 -20.77
C ALA A 256 -7.51 -10.60 -19.31
N ILE A 257 -8.79 -10.73 -18.96
CA ILE A 257 -9.27 -10.70 -17.58
C ILE A 257 -10.00 -12.01 -17.31
N GLY A 258 -9.77 -12.64 -16.17
CA GLY A 258 -10.34 -13.95 -15.92
C GLY A 258 -10.24 -14.39 -14.48
N ILE A 259 -10.59 -15.65 -14.25
CA ILE A 259 -10.47 -16.32 -12.96
C ILE A 259 -9.80 -17.67 -13.15
N PHE A 260 -9.00 -18.10 -12.18
CA PHE A 260 -8.54 -19.48 -12.04
C PHE A 260 -8.54 -19.90 -10.57
N VAL A 261 -8.65 -21.19 -10.30
CA VAL A 261 -8.57 -21.76 -8.96
C VAL A 261 -7.30 -22.57 -8.81
N THR A 262 -6.53 -22.26 -7.78
CA THR A 262 -5.41 -23.08 -7.30
C THR A 262 -5.89 -23.91 -6.11
N ASP A 263 -5.49 -25.18 -6.04
CA ASP A 263 -5.94 -26.15 -5.02
C ASP A 263 -4.75 -26.81 -4.28
N GLY A 264 -3.59 -26.16 -4.33
CA GLY A 264 -2.33 -26.70 -3.82
C GLY A 264 -1.73 -27.87 -4.61
N SER A 265 -2.32 -28.27 -5.74
CA SER A 265 -1.86 -29.40 -6.56
C SER A 265 -1.09 -29.00 -7.82
N ASN A 266 -0.62 -27.75 -7.92
CA ASN A 266 0.11 -27.21 -9.08
C ASN A 266 -0.71 -27.17 -10.39
N THR A 267 -2.05 -27.25 -10.31
CA THR A 267 -2.96 -27.16 -11.46
C THR A 267 -3.85 -25.91 -11.37
N LEU A 268 -4.28 -25.41 -12.53
CA LEU A 268 -5.29 -24.36 -12.61
C LEU A 268 -6.63 -25.00 -12.98
N SER A 269 -7.58 -24.94 -12.05
CA SER A 269 -8.93 -25.49 -12.23
C SER A 269 -9.97 -24.38 -12.32
N SER A 270 -11.19 -24.72 -12.78
CA SER A 270 -12.33 -23.79 -12.93
C SER A 270 -11.94 -22.46 -13.58
N ALA A 271 -11.04 -22.51 -14.55
CA ALA A 271 -10.45 -21.32 -15.12
C ALA A 271 -11.18 -20.88 -16.38
N GLU A 272 -11.41 -19.58 -16.49
CA GLU A 272 -12.04 -18.92 -17.64
C GLU A 272 -11.44 -17.53 -17.83
N GLN A 273 -11.54 -17.01 -19.05
CA GLN A 273 -11.11 -15.67 -19.36
C GLN A 273 -12.05 -14.96 -20.34
N ASP A 274 -11.99 -13.64 -20.29
CA ASP A 274 -12.45 -12.72 -21.31
C ASP A 274 -11.22 -12.12 -21.99
N LEU A 275 -11.10 -12.42 -23.27
CA LEU A 275 -9.96 -12.03 -24.09
C LEU A 275 -10.41 -11.01 -25.12
N ASN A 276 -9.68 -9.90 -25.20
CA ASN A 276 -9.81 -8.89 -26.26
C ASN A 276 -8.50 -8.82 -27.05
N VAL A 277 -8.52 -9.34 -28.29
CA VAL A 277 -7.39 -9.29 -29.23
C VAL A 277 -7.74 -8.35 -30.37
N GLY A 278 -7.11 -7.17 -30.40
CA GLY A 278 -7.31 -6.20 -31.48
C GLY A 278 -8.77 -5.75 -31.68
N GLY A 279 -9.62 -5.82 -30.64
CA GLY A 279 -11.06 -5.52 -30.71
C GLY A 279 -11.95 -6.75 -30.90
N SER A 280 -11.39 -7.93 -31.11
CA SER A 280 -12.14 -9.20 -31.13
C SER A 280 -12.26 -9.74 -29.71
N ILE A 281 -13.50 -9.83 -29.20
CA ILE A 281 -13.79 -10.23 -27.82
C ILE A 281 -14.30 -11.68 -27.80
N ALA A 282 -13.74 -12.49 -26.92
CA ALA A 282 -14.17 -13.86 -26.65
C ALA A 282 -14.24 -14.11 -25.13
N ASN A 283 -15.22 -14.92 -24.71
CA ASN A 283 -15.23 -15.55 -23.39
C ASN A 283 -15.01 -17.04 -23.57
N GLU A 284 -13.96 -17.57 -22.97
CA GLU A 284 -13.46 -18.91 -23.28
C GLU A 284 -12.92 -19.62 -22.03
N PRO A 285 -12.99 -20.97 -22.01
CA PRO A 285 -12.36 -21.75 -20.95
C PRO A 285 -10.85 -21.60 -21.00
N LEU A 286 -10.25 -21.61 -19.81
CA LEU A 286 -8.80 -21.60 -19.62
C LEU A 286 -8.39 -22.87 -18.88
N SER A 287 -7.19 -23.37 -19.16
CA SER A 287 -6.58 -24.47 -18.41
C SER A 287 -5.10 -24.20 -18.17
N GLY A 288 -4.48 -24.92 -17.24
CA GLY A 288 -3.07 -24.67 -16.98
C GLY A 288 -2.50 -25.35 -15.75
N SER A 289 -1.27 -24.93 -15.45
CA SER A 289 -0.49 -25.39 -14.30
C SER A 289 0.34 -24.25 -13.74
N TYR A 290 0.80 -24.41 -12.50
CA TYR A 290 1.74 -23.48 -11.88
C TYR A 290 2.77 -24.23 -11.03
N SER A 291 3.89 -23.59 -10.75
CA SER A 291 4.87 -24.06 -9.78
C SER A 291 5.44 -22.88 -9.00
N ILE A 292 5.79 -23.09 -7.74
CA ILE A 292 6.42 -22.08 -6.89
C ILE A 292 7.88 -22.47 -6.68
N GLY A 293 8.78 -21.57 -7.03
CA GLY A 293 10.21 -21.68 -6.84
C GLY A 293 10.70 -20.93 -5.62
N SER A 294 11.99 -20.58 -5.61
CA SER A 294 12.61 -19.76 -4.56
C SER A 294 12.20 -18.28 -4.68
N ASN A 295 12.44 -17.51 -3.61
CA ASN A 295 12.22 -16.04 -3.56
C ASN A 295 10.78 -15.61 -3.87
N ALA A 296 9.81 -16.50 -3.63
CA ALA A 296 8.39 -16.31 -3.99
C ALA A 296 8.14 -16.05 -5.50
N ARG A 297 9.10 -16.44 -6.35
CA ARG A 297 8.93 -16.50 -7.80
C ARG A 297 8.35 -17.85 -8.18
N GLY A 298 7.34 -17.88 -9.03
CA GLY A 298 6.78 -19.07 -9.62
C GLY A 298 6.71 -19.01 -11.15
N THR A 299 6.29 -20.11 -11.76
CA THR A 299 5.98 -20.19 -13.19
C THR A 299 4.55 -20.68 -13.39
N ALA A 300 3.87 -20.20 -14.42
CA ALA A 300 2.53 -20.63 -14.78
C ALA A 300 2.39 -20.86 -16.28
N SER A 301 1.47 -21.72 -16.68
CA SER A 301 1.08 -21.94 -18.07
C SER A 301 -0.41 -21.70 -18.23
N PHE A 302 -0.83 -20.83 -19.12
CA PHE A 302 -2.24 -20.57 -19.45
C PHE A 302 -2.51 -21.11 -20.85
N THR A 303 -3.46 -22.02 -20.98
CA THR A 303 -3.80 -22.67 -22.26
C THR A 303 -5.26 -22.42 -22.61
N ASP A 304 -5.45 -21.79 -23.77
CA ASP A 304 -6.74 -21.48 -24.38
C ASP A 304 -6.83 -22.10 -25.79
N ALA A 305 -7.81 -21.68 -26.59
CA ALA A 305 -8.00 -22.19 -27.96
C ALA A 305 -6.90 -21.75 -28.95
N ALA A 306 -6.19 -20.65 -28.65
CA ALA A 306 -5.10 -20.13 -29.48
C ALA A 306 -3.75 -20.81 -29.15
N GLY A 307 -3.59 -21.34 -27.94
CA GLY A 307 -2.45 -22.16 -27.56
C GLY A 307 -2.06 -21.99 -26.09
N THR A 308 -0.84 -22.41 -25.75
CA THR A 308 -0.29 -22.27 -24.40
C THR A 308 0.65 -21.06 -24.34
N ARG A 309 0.37 -20.17 -23.39
CA ARG A 309 1.26 -19.09 -22.97
C ARG A 309 1.97 -19.44 -21.66
N THR A 310 3.21 -19.00 -21.49
CA THR A 310 3.97 -19.20 -20.24
C THR A 310 4.23 -17.89 -19.53
N TYR A 311 4.20 -17.93 -18.20
CA TYR A 311 4.42 -16.78 -17.35
C TYR A 311 5.41 -17.10 -16.24
N SER A 312 6.15 -16.08 -15.81
CA SER A 312 6.67 -16.01 -14.45
C SER A 312 5.74 -15.18 -13.60
N PHE A 313 5.60 -15.52 -12.33
CA PHE A 313 4.85 -14.71 -11.38
C PHE A 313 5.61 -14.54 -10.06
N TYR A 314 5.27 -13.49 -9.31
CA TYR A 314 5.85 -13.18 -8.01
C TYR A 314 4.74 -13.01 -6.99
N ILE A 315 4.88 -13.66 -5.84
CA ILE A 315 3.92 -13.60 -4.75
C ILE A 315 4.23 -12.36 -3.91
N VAL A 316 3.35 -11.36 -3.98
CA VAL A 316 3.39 -10.16 -3.13
C VAL A 316 2.88 -10.52 -1.74
N SER A 317 1.73 -11.17 -1.69
CA SER A 317 1.08 -11.72 -0.49
C SER A 317 0.26 -12.95 -0.92
N PRO A 318 -0.33 -13.74 0.01
CA PRO A 318 -1.24 -14.81 -0.38
C PRO A 318 -2.38 -14.31 -1.28
N GLY A 319 -2.79 -13.04 -1.12
CA GLY A 319 -3.88 -12.45 -1.87
C GLY A 319 -3.49 -11.72 -3.16
N GLN A 320 -2.19 -11.62 -3.51
CA GLN A 320 -1.74 -10.86 -4.67
C GLN A 320 -0.51 -11.47 -5.34
N LEU A 321 -0.61 -11.65 -6.66
CA LEU A 321 0.41 -12.15 -7.56
C LEU A 321 0.68 -11.12 -8.67
N GLU A 322 1.93 -10.97 -9.08
CA GLU A 322 2.32 -10.16 -10.24
C GLU A 322 2.89 -11.05 -11.33
N PHE A 323 2.43 -10.89 -12.57
CA PHE A 323 2.71 -11.78 -13.71
C PHE A 323 3.46 -11.07 -14.83
N ILE A 324 4.32 -11.82 -15.52
CA ILE A 324 4.97 -11.45 -16.78
C ILE A 324 5.07 -12.64 -17.72
N GLU A 325 4.72 -12.45 -19.00
CA GLU A 325 4.79 -13.47 -20.04
C GLU A 325 6.24 -13.79 -20.43
N THR A 326 6.55 -15.06 -20.67
CA THR A 326 7.92 -15.57 -20.84
C THR A 326 8.16 -16.46 -22.05
N ASP A 327 7.16 -16.72 -22.89
CA ASP A 327 7.29 -17.58 -24.09
C ASP A 327 7.83 -16.84 -25.33
N SER A 328 8.08 -15.53 -25.25
CA SER A 328 8.48 -14.67 -26.37
C SER A 328 7.46 -14.59 -27.51
N GLN A 329 6.19 -14.96 -27.28
CA GLN A 329 5.07 -14.84 -28.23
C GLN A 329 4.16 -13.64 -27.96
N GLY A 330 4.56 -12.80 -27.01
CA GLY A 330 3.91 -11.55 -26.65
C GLY A 330 4.61 -10.89 -25.48
N ASN A 331 4.02 -9.80 -25.02
CA ASN A 331 4.48 -8.98 -23.91
C ASN A 331 3.31 -8.69 -22.98
N LEU A 332 2.65 -9.75 -22.49
CA LEU A 332 1.60 -9.60 -21.49
C LEU A 332 2.24 -9.54 -20.11
N SER A 333 1.72 -8.67 -19.27
CA SER A 333 2.00 -8.68 -17.85
C SER A 333 0.73 -8.29 -17.12
N GLY A 334 0.61 -8.64 -15.86
CA GLY A 334 -0.55 -8.20 -15.09
C GLY A 334 -0.45 -8.54 -13.62
N SER A 335 -1.60 -8.52 -12.96
CA SER A 335 -1.71 -8.90 -11.56
C SER A 335 -2.85 -9.91 -11.43
N ALA A 336 -2.80 -10.74 -10.39
CA ALA A 336 -3.93 -11.54 -9.96
C ALA A 336 -4.17 -11.32 -8.47
N PHE A 337 -5.44 -11.19 -8.09
CA PHE A 337 -5.88 -10.96 -6.73
C PHE A 337 -6.77 -12.11 -6.28
N GLU A 338 -6.57 -12.58 -5.06
CA GLU A 338 -7.43 -13.62 -4.47
C GLU A 338 -8.88 -13.15 -4.45
N GLN A 339 -9.78 -14.01 -4.92
CA GLN A 339 -11.21 -13.77 -4.90
C GLN A 339 -11.81 -14.33 -3.61
N GLN A 340 -12.30 -13.45 -2.75
CA GLN A 340 -13.05 -13.88 -1.57
C GLN A 340 -14.43 -14.41 -2.00
N SER A 341 -15.11 -15.17 -1.13
CA SER A 341 -16.41 -15.76 -1.45
C SER A 341 -17.39 -14.72 -1.97
N VAL A 342 -17.68 -14.79 -3.29
CA VAL A 342 -18.68 -13.93 -3.92
C VAL A 342 -20.05 -14.49 -3.54
N THR A 343 -20.68 -13.87 -2.54
CA THR A 343 -22.11 -14.12 -2.31
C THR A 343 -22.85 -13.46 -3.46
N ALA A 344 -23.50 -14.27 -4.31
CA ALA A 344 -24.28 -13.78 -5.44
C ALA A 344 -25.40 -12.84 -4.97
N SER A 345 -25.09 -11.56 -4.86
CA SER A 345 -26.07 -10.51 -4.65
C SER A 345 -26.26 -9.87 -6.01
N THR A 346 -27.46 -9.96 -6.56
CA THR A 346 -27.90 -9.29 -7.80
C THR A 346 -27.83 -7.76 -7.75
N THR A 347 -27.20 -7.20 -6.70
CA THR A 347 -26.99 -5.78 -6.47
C THR A 347 -25.57 -5.58 -5.94
N LEU A 348 -24.63 -5.23 -6.84
CA LEU A 348 -23.53 -4.35 -6.46
C LEU A 348 -24.21 -3.07 -5.96
N ALA A 349 -24.10 -2.77 -4.66
CA ALA A 349 -24.68 -1.58 -4.06
C ALA A 349 -23.54 -0.70 -3.56
N GLY A 350 -23.43 0.50 -4.11
CA GLY A 350 -22.38 1.44 -3.74
C GLY A 350 -22.00 2.40 -4.85
N SER A 351 -21.02 3.23 -4.52
CA SER A 351 -20.35 4.16 -5.43
C SER A 351 -19.04 3.53 -5.88
N TYR A 352 -18.82 3.55 -7.18
CA TYR A 352 -17.64 2.97 -7.83
C TYR A 352 -16.92 4.04 -8.62
N VAL A 353 -15.59 3.95 -8.66
CA VAL A 353 -14.76 4.71 -9.58
C VAL A 353 -14.17 3.76 -10.60
N PHE A 354 -13.94 4.24 -11.81
CA PHE A 354 -13.31 3.46 -12.86
C PHE A 354 -12.31 4.31 -13.63
N TYR A 355 -11.34 3.61 -14.20
CA TYR A 355 -10.40 4.12 -15.17
C TYR A 355 -10.19 3.06 -16.25
N ALA A 356 -10.20 3.46 -17.51
CA ALA A 356 -9.84 2.61 -18.62
C ALA A 356 -9.04 3.43 -19.63
N ALA A 357 -7.95 2.86 -20.13
CA ALA A 357 -7.15 3.45 -21.18
C ALA A 357 -6.64 2.38 -22.14
N GLY A 358 -6.33 2.80 -23.36
CA GLY A 358 -5.90 1.91 -24.43
C GLY A 358 -6.02 2.60 -25.78
N SER A 359 -6.46 1.86 -26.78
CA SER A 359 -6.70 2.40 -28.12
C SER A 359 -8.12 2.12 -28.61
N SER A 360 -8.66 3.08 -29.35
CA SER A 360 -9.87 2.93 -30.17
C SER A 360 -9.45 2.96 -31.64
N GLY A 361 -9.23 1.78 -32.23
CA GLY A 361 -8.51 1.68 -33.50
C GLY A 361 -7.06 2.14 -33.32
N THR A 362 -6.64 3.16 -34.07
CA THR A 362 -5.30 3.77 -33.95
C THR A 362 -5.25 4.96 -32.98
N ALA A 363 -6.41 5.43 -32.50
CA ALA A 363 -6.49 6.57 -31.60
C ALA A 363 -6.24 6.16 -30.14
N ALA A 364 -5.37 6.89 -29.44
CA ALA A 364 -5.26 6.76 -27.99
C ALA A 364 -6.58 7.16 -27.32
N PHE A 365 -6.98 6.38 -26.31
CA PHE A 365 -8.21 6.54 -25.56
C PHE A 365 -7.91 6.48 -24.06
N GLY A 366 -8.56 7.34 -23.28
CA GLY A 366 -8.56 7.27 -21.83
C GLY A 366 -9.87 7.82 -21.26
N THR A 367 -10.46 7.12 -20.32
CA THR A 367 -11.65 7.56 -19.60
C THR A 367 -11.50 7.28 -18.11
N ALA A 368 -12.03 8.20 -17.30
CA ALA A 368 -12.14 8.03 -15.87
C ALA A 368 -13.48 8.58 -15.41
N GLY A 369 -14.05 8.00 -14.36
CA GLY A 369 -15.32 8.46 -13.85
C GLY A 369 -15.76 7.75 -12.59
N GLY A 370 -16.95 8.13 -12.12
CA GLY A 370 -17.60 7.49 -11.00
C GLY A 370 -19.07 7.25 -11.30
N PHE A 371 -19.60 6.16 -10.78
CA PHE A 371 -21.03 5.85 -10.89
C PHE A 371 -21.56 5.20 -9.61
N ALA A 372 -22.84 5.42 -9.35
CA ALA A 372 -23.60 4.78 -8.31
C ALA A 372 -24.52 3.74 -8.93
N THR A 373 -24.61 2.60 -8.28
CA THR A 373 -25.55 1.53 -8.61
C THR A 373 -26.91 1.79 -7.96
N SER A 374 -27.98 1.36 -8.60
CA SER A 374 -29.33 1.50 -8.05
C SER A 374 -29.59 0.48 -6.95
N THR A 375 -30.12 0.95 -5.81
CA THR A 375 -30.57 0.09 -4.71
C THR A 375 -32.01 -0.40 -4.89
N THR A 376 -32.74 0.15 -5.87
CA THR A 376 -34.16 -0.14 -6.12
C THR A 376 -34.42 -0.90 -7.42
N THR A 377 -33.47 -0.84 -8.37
CA THR A 377 -33.53 -1.56 -9.65
C THR A 377 -32.25 -2.36 -9.83
N ALA A 378 -32.34 -3.68 -9.70
CA ALA A 378 -31.20 -4.57 -9.87
C ALA A 378 -30.51 -4.34 -11.24
N GLY A 379 -29.18 -4.32 -11.25
CA GLY A 379 -28.39 -4.19 -12.47
C GLY A 379 -28.45 -2.81 -13.14
N SER A 380 -28.95 -1.75 -12.48
CA SER A 380 -28.99 -0.40 -13.05
C SER A 380 -27.95 0.53 -12.42
N ILE A 381 -27.40 1.44 -13.23
CA ILE A 381 -26.60 2.57 -12.78
C ILE A 381 -27.53 3.78 -12.61
N SER A 382 -27.64 4.29 -11.37
CA SER A 382 -28.61 5.31 -10.98
C SER A 382 -28.12 6.74 -11.26
N ALA A 383 -26.81 6.96 -11.21
CA ALA A 383 -26.16 8.23 -11.54
C ALA A 383 -24.67 8.01 -11.78
N GLY A 384 -24.02 8.87 -12.56
CA GLY A 384 -22.58 8.88 -12.68
C GLY A 384 -22.08 10.04 -13.53
N THR A 385 -20.77 10.24 -13.48
CA THR A 385 -20.05 11.19 -14.33
C THR A 385 -18.78 10.55 -14.88
N SER A 386 -18.38 10.97 -16.07
CA SER A 386 -17.12 10.55 -16.67
C SER A 386 -16.46 11.65 -17.48
N ASP A 387 -15.14 11.64 -17.47
CA ASP A 387 -14.28 12.35 -18.40
C ASP A 387 -13.74 11.38 -19.45
N LEU A 388 -13.60 11.87 -20.67
CA LEU A 388 -13.05 11.14 -21.81
C LEU A 388 -12.01 11.99 -22.51
N ASN A 389 -10.89 11.36 -22.86
CA ASN A 389 -9.94 11.84 -23.85
C ASN A 389 -9.87 10.82 -24.99
N LEU A 390 -10.26 11.25 -26.20
CA LEU A 390 -10.12 10.44 -27.41
C LEU A 390 -9.31 11.22 -28.44
N ALA A 391 -8.13 10.70 -28.80
CA ALA A 391 -7.19 11.33 -29.73
C ALA A 391 -6.88 12.82 -29.40
N GLY A 392 -6.86 13.18 -28.12
CA GLY A 392 -6.63 14.57 -27.67
C GLY A 392 -7.90 15.43 -27.58
N THR A 393 -9.06 14.91 -27.99
CA THR A 393 -10.35 15.59 -27.82
C THR A 393 -10.92 15.25 -26.44
N LEU A 394 -11.11 16.26 -25.61
CA LEU A 394 -11.63 16.12 -24.25
C LEU A 394 -13.16 16.29 -24.22
N ALA A 395 -13.84 15.38 -23.55
CA ALA A 395 -15.25 15.49 -23.17
C ALA A 395 -15.36 15.27 -21.66
N SER A 396 -15.56 16.36 -20.92
CA SER A 396 -15.52 16.36 -19.46
C SER A 396 -16.91 16.46 -18.83
N ASN A 397 -17.03 15.96 -17.60
CA ASN A 397 -18.25 15.97 -16.78
C ASN A 397 -19.49 15.45 -17.51
N GLN A 398 -19.30 14.42 -18.34
CA GLN A 398 -20.43 13.81 -19.05
C GLN A 398 -21.31 13.05 -18.08
N THR A 399 -22.62 13.19 -18.20
CA THR A 399 -23.57 12.34 -17.47
C THR A 399 -23.41 10.91 -17.92
N LEU A 400 -23.27 10.01 -16.96
CA LEU A 400 -23.10 8.58 -17.17
C LEU A 400 -24.33 7.83 -16.67
N THR A 401 -24.88 6.98 -17.53
CA THR A 401 -25.96 6.05 -17.20
C THR A 401 -25.56 4.65 -17.67
N GLY A 402 -26.32 3.63 -17.31
CA GLY A 402 -25.98 2.28 -17.74
C GLY A 402 -26.67 1.17 -16.99
N ASN A 403 -26.20 -0.04 -17.27
CA ASN A 403 -26.62 -1.25 -16.61
C ASN A 403 -25.44 -2.20 -16.40
N PHE A 404 -25.61 -3.18 -15.52
CA PHE A 404 -24.64 -4.22 -15.27
C PHE A 404 -25.32 -5.55 -14.98
N THR A 405 -24.60 -6.64 -15.22
CA THR A 405 -24.95 -7.99 -14.78
C THR A 405 -23.80 -8.57 -13.98
N ILE A 406 -24.08 -9.50 -13.06
CA ILE A 406 -23.05 -10.23 -12.32
C ILE A 406 -23.51 -11.66 -12.07
N GLY A 407 -22.63 -12.62 -12.39
CA GLY A 407 -22.82 -14.05 -12.17
C GLY A 407 -22.34 -14.50 -10.78
N THR A 408 -22.59 -15.76 -10.46
CA THR A 408 -22.22 -16.37 -9.16
C THR A 408 -20.71 -16.53 -8.97
N ASN A 409 -19.94 -16.54 -10.05
CA ASN A 409 -18.47 -16.56 -10.05
C ASN A 409 -17.85 -15.15 -9.97
N GLY A 410 -18.67 -14.11 -9.79
CA GLY A 410 -18.22 -12.72 -9.74
C GLY A 410 -17.93 -12.08 -11.10
N ARG A 411 -17.99 -12.84 -12.20
CA ARG A 411 -17.90 -12.30 -13.56
C ARG A 411 -19.14 -11.47 -13.86
N GLY A 412 -18.98 -10.28 -14.41
CA GLY A 412 -20.06 -9.40 -14.79
C GLY A 412 -19.76 -8.58 -16.04
N THR A 413 -20.83 -8.02 -16.62
CA THR A 413 -20.72 -7.06 -17.72
C THR A 413 -21.28 -5.72 -17.28
N VAL A 414 -20.73 -4.62 -17.78
CA VAL A 414 -21.27 -3.29 -17.56
C VAL A 414 -21.32 -2.51 -18.87
N THR A 415 -22.47 -1.92 -19.15
CA THR A 415 -22.67 -1.00 -20.26
C THR A 415 -22.75 0.41 -19.68
N LEU A 416 -21.84 1.28 -20.11
CA LEU A 416 -21.75 2.67 -19.72
C LEU A 416 -22.09 3.57 -20.91
N SER A 417 -23.09 4.44 -20.75
CA SER A 417 -23.58 5.35 -21.78
C SER A 417 -23.40 6.80 -21.36
N ALA A 418 -22.72 7.56 -22.21
CA ALA A 418 -22.50 9.01 -22.10
C ALA A 418 -22.81 9.70 -23.44
N ALA A 419 -22.78 11.04 -23.47
CA ALA A 419 -23.02 11.79 -24.71
C ALA A 419 -22.01 11.47 -25.82
N SER A 420 -20.78 11.11 -25.46
CA SER A 420 -19.72 10.70 -26.39
C SER A 420 -19.88 9.28 -26.94
N GLY A 421 -20.82 8.48 -26.42
CA GLY A 421 -21.05 7.11 -26.89
C GLY A 421 -21.33 6.11 -25.77
N THR A 422 -21.45 4.85 -26.16
CA THR A 422 -21.65 3.71 -25.25
C THR A 422 -20.46 2.77 -25.29
N SER A 423 -19.98 2.37 -24.11
CA SER A 423 -18.87 1.45 -23.91
C SER A 423 -19.34 0.22 -23.14
N ASN A 424 -18.83 -0.96 -23.51
CA ASN A 424 -19.10 -2.21 -22.81
C ASN A 424 -17.80 -2.72 -22.18
N TYR A 425 -17.88 -3.14 -20.92
CA TYR A 425 -16.77 -3.72 -20.19
C TYR A 425 -17.18 -5.05 -19.58
N VAL A 426 -16.19 -5.92 -19.39
CA VAL A 426 -16.29 -7.11 -18.55
C VAL A 426 -15.48 -6.85 -17.28
N PHE A 427 -15.99 -7.33 -16.15
CA PHE A 427 -15.30 -7.25 -14.87
C PHE A 427 -15.41 -8.57 -14.12
N TYR A 428 -14.50 -8.80 -13.20
CA TYR A 428 -14.57 -9.88 -12.22
C TYR A 428 -14.48 -9.25 -10.83
N ALA A 429 -15.48 -9.50 -10.00
CA ALA A 429 -15.56 -8.93 -8.67
C ALA A 429 -14.56 -9.58 -7.72
N ILE A 430 -13.83 -8.74 -6.98
CA ILE A 430 -13.04 -9.07 -5.79
C ILE A 430 -13.55 -8.21 -4.63
N THR A 431 -13.39 -8.64 -3.37
CA THR A 431 -13.72 -7.74 -2.26
C THR A 431 -12.66 -6.64 -2.12
N PRO A 432 -12.98 -5.49 -1.51
CA PRO A 432 -12.03 -4.40 -1.36
C PRO A 432 -10.73 -4.88 -0.70
N ILE A 433 -9.62 -4.61 -1.37
CA ILE A 433 -8.28 -4.85 -0.83
C ILE A 433 -8.10 -3.80 0.29
N SER A 434 -8.00 -4.25 1.55
CA SER A 434 -7.86 -3.38 2.73
C SER A 434 -6.47 -2.79 2.86
#